data_AF-A0A554GIY6-F1
#
_entry.id   AF-A0A554GIY6-F1
#
_cell.length_a   1.000
_cell.length_b   1.000
_cell.length_c   1.000
_cell.angle_alpha   90.00
_cell.angle_beta   90.00
_cell.angle_gamma   90.00
#
_symmetry.space_group_name_H-M   'P 1'
#
loop_
_entity.id
_entity.type
_entity.pdbx_description
1 polymer ?
#
loop_
_entity_poly.entity_id
_entity_poly.type
_entity_poly.pdbx_seq_one_letter_code
_entity_poly.pdbx_strand_id
1 'polypeptide(L)'
;MRAKSTPLSALLAGIIGGAMMAGCQTYDFEPVDPLAIAQTTKETVITARKSKPDVMLLVDTSGSMTLPVNPDMVVNGVQVCHRKDELGRDYICSDDVPCDTSVCPTRWSELQGAMGPFLAESGKLVRFGLTTYPAPNTATTPSAAQLCAAAAPGESVRVAIPTALDSDDDLQAHANALNTILQAIPNAGPNQPKGGTPTSGSLTFTSSLLTTDPNERDQIIILLTDGLPNCNDNNQYDGSKPECRCTVASSQCSAQASPYFRRGCLDKNASVTAVETLKGRGIKTIVIGFGAETSAGDGPSVLNEMALAGGFARACKASIDCGAGDTCDVNTGFCGRSFYQAGNREELANALKKISEQITGDEPCFIKLEPSQIPSNDKLIVVYIDGERTLAGPDTWSLGETGVTFTGSACAKLESSRPEAPISVEVRAIRQL
;
A
#
# COMPACT_ATOMS: atom_id res chain seq x y z
N MET A 1 24.17 -10.63 -51.74
CA MET A 1 24.94 -11.19 -50.60
C MET A 1 24.67 -12.69 -50.56
N ARG A 2 25.32 -13.49 -51.43
CA ARG A 2 26.41 -14.45 -51.08
C ARG A 2 26.22 -15.08 -49.68
N ALA A 3 25.54 -16.22 -49.58
CA ALA A 3 26.02 -17.61 -49.74
C ALA A 3 26.53 -18.16 -48.38
N LYS A 4 26.19 -19.37 -47.91
CA LYS A 4 26.06 -20.65 -48.61
C LYS A 4 25.08 -21.58 -47.88
N SER A 5 24.09 -22.11 -48.61
CA SER A 5 23.67 -23.51 -48.47
C SER A 5 24.07 -24.19 -49.78
N THR A 6 24.63 -25.40 -49.69
CA THR A 6 24.81 -26.26 -50.86
C THR A 6 24.49 -27.70 -50.48
N PRO A 7 24.04 -28.48 -51.48
CA PRO A 7 23.01 -29.51 -51.33
C PRO A 7 23.60 -30.90 -51.60
N LEU A 8 22.80 -31.95 -51.47
CA LEU A 8 23.00 -33.13 -52.32
C LEU A 8 21.70 -33.91 -52.47
N SER A 9 21.17 -33.89 -53.69
CA SER A 9 20.26 -34.89 -54.22
C SER A 9 20.86 -35.48 -55.50
N ALA A 10 20.54 -36.76 -55.70
CA ALA A 10 20.43 -37.50 -56.97
C ALA A 10 21.67 -38.17 -57.59
N LEU A 11 21.59 -39.52 -57.61
CA LEU A 11 21.77 -40.46 -58.75
C LEU A 11 23.17 -40.50 -59.42
N LEU A 12 23.81 -41.63 -59.79
CA LEU A 12 23.35 -42.94 -60.25
C LEU A 12 24.58 -43.90 -60.40
N ALA A 13 24.30 -45.21 -60.41
CA ALA A 13 25.03 -46.31 -61.09
C ALA A 13 26.07 -47.15 -60.33
N GLY A 14 25.85 -48.48 -60.32
CA GLY A 14 26.89 -49.49 -60.11
C GLY A 14 26.40 -50.82 -59.54
N ILE A 15 25.95 -51.73 -60.41
CA ILE A 15 25.59 -53.14 -60.11
C ILE A 15 26.85 -53.94 -59.69
N ILE A 16 26.73 -54.87 -58.74
CA ILE A 16 27.20 -56.28 -58.78
C ILE A 16 27.10 -56.93 -57.37
N GLY A 17 26.30 -58.00 -57.28
CA GLY A 17 26.67 -59.25 -56.60
C GLY A 17 26.53 -59.37 -55.07
N GLY A 18 25.71 -60.34 -54.64
CA GLY A 18 25.87 -60.96 -53.31
C GLY A 18 24.57 -61.40 -52.65
N ALA A 19 24.13 -62.62 -52.93
CA ALA A 19 23.07 -63.29 -52.21
C ALA A 19 23.50 -63.62 -50.77
N MET A 20 22.74 -63.18 -49.77
CA MET A 20 22.61 -63.89 -48.49
C MET A 20 21.18 -63.75 -47.96
N MET A 21 20.50 -64.88 -47.83
CA MET A 21 19.22 -64.99 -47.15
C MET A 21 19.41 -64.79 -45.65
N ALA A 22 18.77 -63.77 -45.09
CA ALA A 22 18.51 -63.65 -43.67
C ALA A 22 17.02 -63.31 -43.51
N GLY A 23 16.27 -64.17 -42.83
CA GLY A 23 14.83 -64.03 -42.64
C GLY A 23 14.50 -62.79 -41.81
N CYS A 24 13.77 -61.84 -42.40
CA CYS A 24 13.10 -60.80 -41.65
C CYS A 24 11.74 -61.35 -41.18
N GLN A 25 11.60 -61.56 -39.88
CA GLN A 25 10.29 -61.69 -39.25
C GLN A 25 9.56 -60.35 -39.45
N THR A 26 8.46 -60.38 -40.22
CA THR A 26 7.54 -59.26 -40.35
C THR A 26 6.75 -59.15 -39.06
N TYR A 27 7.14 -58.21 -38.19
CA TYR A 27 6.30 -57.78 -37.08
C TYR A 27 5.24 -56.84 -37.65
N ASP A 28 4.00 -57.31 -37.67
CA ASP A 28 2.82 -56.51 -37.97
C ASP A 28 2.48 -55.72 -36.69
N PHE A 29 2.92 -54.46 -36.66
CA PHE A 29 2.50 -53.53 -35.62
C PHE A 29 1.17 -52.94 -36.06
N GLU A 30 0.06 -53.38 -35.44
CA GLU A 30 -1.18 -52.62 -35.51
C GLU A 30 -0.88 -51.18 -35.10
N PRO A 31 -1.30 -50.16 -35.88
CA PRO A 31 -1.14 -48.77 -35.49
C PRO A 31 -1.96 -48.53 -34.22
N VAL A 32 -1.28 -48.49 -33.08
CA VAL A 32 -1.87 -48.02 -31.84
C VAL A 32 -1.91 -46.50 -31.95
N ASP A 33 -3.08 -45.91 -32.07
CA ASP A 33 -3.23 -44.46 -31.97
C ASP A 33 -2.60 -44.04 -30.63
N PRO A 34 -1.49 -43.28 -30.63
CA PRO A 34 -0.93 -42.80 -29.38
C PRO A 34 -1.96 -41.83 -28.80
N LEU A 35 -2.61 -42.23 -27.71
CA LEU A 35 -3.23 -41.29 -26.79
C LEU A 35 -2.12 -40.36 -26.32
N ALA A 36 -1.96 -39.23 -27.03
CA ALA A 36 -1.01 -38.21 -26.69
C ALA A 36 -1.45 -37.61 -25.35
N ILE A 37 -0.87 -38.11 -24.26
CA ILE A 37 -0.98 -37.49 -22.95
C ILE A 37 -0.17 -36.19 -23.04
N ALA A 38 -0.84 -35.10 -23.41
CA ALA A 38 -0.27 -33.77 -23.35
C ALA A 38 -0.26 -33.31 -21.88
N GLN A 39 0.82 -33.61 -21.16
CA GLN A 39 1.00 -33.10 -19.81
C GLN A 39 1.40 -31.62 -19.88
N THR A 40 0.45 -30.73 -19.60
CA THR A 40 0.77 -29.32 -19.38
C THR A 40 1.23 -29.16 -17.93
N THR A 41 2.53 -29.29 -17.69
CA THR A 41 3.11 -28.98 -16.37
C THR A 41 3.25 -27.47 -16.26
N LYS A 42 2.46 -26.84 -15.38
CA LYS A 42 2.69 -25.46 -14.99
C LYS A 42 3.37 -25.45 -13.64
N GLU A 43 4.64 -25.12 -13.62
CA GLU A 43 5.42 -24.94 -12.40
C GLU A 43 5.12 -23.54 -11.86
N THR A 44 4.72 -23.47 -10.59
CA THR A 44 4.64 -22.21 -9.86
C THR A 44 5.58 -22.35 -8.68
N VAL A 45 6.76 -21.73 -8.76
CA VAL A 45 7.69 -21.66 -7.63
C VAL A 45 7.22 -20.51 -6.74
N ILE A 46 6.65 -20.84 -5.60
CA ILE A 46 6.21 -19.87 -4.61
C ILE A 46 7.25 -19.85 -3.50
N THR A 47 7.93 -18.71 -3.34
CA THR A 47 8.69 -18.41 -2.12
C THR A 47 7.67 -18.13 -1.02
N ALA A 48 7.51 -19.07 -0.07
CA ALA A 48 6.34 -19.17 0.80
C ALA A 48 6.08 -17.97 1.74
N ARG A 49 7.04 -17.03 1.87
CA ARG A 49 6.79 -15.68 2.40
C ARG A 49 7.80 -14.70 1.80
N LYS A 50 7.31 -13.62 1.19
CA LYS A 50 8.09 -12.38 1.16
C LYS A 50 8.34 -11.95 2.60
N SER A 51 9.50 -11.36 2.87
CA SER A 51 9.79 -10.72 4.15
C SER A 51 8.66 -9.79 4.56
N LYS A 52 8.37 -9.71 5.87
CA LYS A 52 7.43 -8.72 6.40
C LYS A 52 7.85 -7.34 5.91
N PRO A 53 6.94 -6.57 5.28
CA PRO A 53 7.29 -5.32 4.66
C PRO A 53 7.67 -4.27 5.71
N ASP A 54 8.51 -3.33 5.28
CA ASP A 54 8.84 -2.16 6.07
C ASP A 54 7.81 -1.07 5.74
N VAL A 55 7.05 -0.65 6.74
CA VAL A 55 5.94 0.30 6.58
C VAL A 55 6.21 1.54 7.41
N MET A 56 6.45 2.67 6.74
CA MET A 56 6.59 3.96 7.40
C MET A 56 5.25 4.71 7.41
N LEU A 57 4.70 4.94 8.59
CA LEU A 57 3.55 5.80 8.79
C LEU A 57 4.02 7.26 8.72
N LEU A 58 3.58 7.98 7.69
CA LEU A 58 3.80 9.41 7.53
C LEU A 58 2.51 10.15 7.89
N VAL A 59 2.47 10.69 9.10
CA VAL A 59 1.24 11.22 9.71
C VAL A 59 1.25 12.74 9.69
N ASP A 60 0.20 13.30 9.08
CA ASP A 60 -0.08 14.73 9.11
C ASP A 60 -0.54 15.17 10.52
N THR A 61 0.17 16.12 11.08
CA THR A 61 -0.08 16.81 12.34
C THR A 61 -0.15 18.32 12.11
N SER A 62 -0.63 18.76 10.93
CA SER A 62 -0.91 20.16 10.64
C SER A 62 -2.09 20.69 11.46
N GLY A 63 -2.25 22.01 11.52
CA GLY A 63 -3.33 22.64 12.28
C GLY A 63 -4.72 22.25 11.78
N SER A 64 -4.88 21.98 10.48
CA SER A 64 -6.15 21.51 9.92
C SER A 64 -6.56 20.12 10.42
N MET A 65 -5.63 19.32 10.96
CA MET A 65 -5.96 18.06 11.64
C MET A 65 -6.64 18.29 13.00
N THR A 66 -6.58 19.49 13.58
CA THR A 66 -7.32 19.81 14.83
C THR A 66 -8.75 20.26 14.59
N LEU A 67 -9.14 20.51 13.34
CA LEU A 67 -10.49 20.93 13.03
C LEU A 67 -11.49 19.75 13.21
N PRO A 68 -12.76 20.06 13.52
CA PRO A 68 -13.81 19.06 13.61
C PRO A 68 -13.95 18.25 12.33
N VAL A 69 -14.18 16.96 12.48
CA VAL A 69 -14.57 16.10 11.35
C VAL A 69 -15.94 16.53 10.78
N ASN A 70 -16.86 16.87 11.66
CA ASN A 70 -18.16 17.44 11.32
C ASN A 70 -18.37 18.75 12.10
N PRO A 71 -18.09 19.92 11.49
CA PRO A 71 -18.28 21.21 12.14
C PRO A 71 -19.71 21.46 12.62
N ASP A 72 -20.70 20.94 11.89
CA ASP A 72 -22.13 21.15 12.17
C ASP A 72 -22.70 20.09 13.14
N MET A 73 -21.85 19.35 13.86
CA MET A 73 -22.30 18.30 14.77
C MET A 73 -23.21 18.86 15.88
N VAL A 74 -24.38 18.24 16.03
CA VAL A 74 -25.38 18.59 17.06
C VAL A 74 -25.53 17.43 18.04
N VAL A 75 -25.31 17.71 19.33
CA VAL A 75 -25.57 16.76 20.43
C VAL A 75 -26.58 17.41 21.37
N ASN A 76 -27.71 16.73 21.62
CA ASN A 76 -28.80 17.23 22.46
C ASN A 76 -29.31 18.63 22.06
N GLY A 77 -29.35 18.91 20.76
CA GLY A 77 -29.83 20.20 20.22
C GLY A 77 -28.78 21.33 20.26
N VAL A 78 -27.55 21.07 20.66
CA VAL A 78 -26.45 22.05 20.74
C VAL A 78 -25.38 21.74 19.70
N GLN A 79 -24.93 22.76 18.94
CA GLN A 79 -23.76 22.66 18.08
C GLN A 79 -22.49 22.58 18.93
N VAL A 80 -21.94 21.38 19.07
CA VAL A 80 -20.86 21.09 20.04
C VAL A 80 -19.47 21.50 19.58
N CYS A 81 -19.31 21.76 18.29
CA CYS A 81 -18.06 22.24 17.68
C CYS A 81 -18.00 23.76 17.54
N HIS A 82 -19.14 24.44 17.74
CA HIS A 82 -19.21 25.89 17.73
C HIS A 82 -18.92 26.45 19.13
N ARG A 83 -18.28 27.61 19.16
CA ARG A 83 -17.96 28.39 20.35
C ARG A 83 -18.32 29.84 20.08
N LYS A 84 -18.53 30.60 21.15
CA LYS A 84 -18.75 32.04 21.09
C LYS A 84 -17.53 32.77 21.63
N ASP A 85 -17.11 33.81 20.94
CA ASP A 85 -16.05 34.68 21.45
C ASP A 85 -16.60 35.68 22.49
N GLU A 86 -15.74 36.53 23.03
CA GLU A 86 -16.13 37.55 24.02
C GLU A 86 -17.18 38.54 23.48
N LEU A 87 -17.30 38.65 22.15
CA LEU A 87 -18.26 39.49 21.45
C LEU A 87 -19.53 38.73 21.04
N GLY A 88 -19.65 37.46 21.42
CA GLY A 88 -20.78 36.60 21.10
C GLY A 88 -20.82 36.10 19.66
N ARG A 89 -19.72 36.26 18.89
CA ARG A 89 -19.62 35.76 17.51
C ARG A 89 -19.33 34.27 17.51
N ASP A 90 -20.06 33.52 16.70
CA ASP A 90 -19.85 32.09 16.54
C ASP A 90 -18.59 31.82 15.71
N TYR A 91 -17.75 30.90 16.21
CA TYR A 91 -16.61 30.35 15.48
C TYR A 91 -16.50 28.84 15.75
N ILE A 92 -15.82 28.14 14.86
CA ILE A 92 -15.56 26.70 14.98
C ILE A 92 -14.26 26.52 15.76
N CYS A 93 -14.24 25.58 16.71
CA CYS A 93 -13.01 25.23 17.44
C CYS A 93 -11.90 24.74 16.47
N SER A 94 -10.65 25.00 16.84
CA SER A 94 -9.47 24.81 15.98
C SER A 94 -8.21 24.68 16.84
N ASP A 95 -7.02 24.77 16.25
CA ASP A 95 -5.75 24.68 16.96
C ASP A 95 -5.54 25.87 17.92
N ASP A 96 -5.98 27.06 17.54
CA ASP A 96 -5.88 28.25 18.41
C ASP A 96 -6.90 28.23 19.56
N VAL A 97 -8.07 27.61 19.34
CA VAL A 97 -9.08 27.37 20.39
C VAL A 97 -9.53 25.91 20.35
N PRO A 98 -8.91 25.03 21.15
CA PRO A 98 -9.10 23.58 21.05
C PRO A 98 -10.55 23.13 21.20
N CYS A 99 -10.91 22.12 20.40
CA CYS A 99 -12.18 21.42 20.52
C CYS A 99 -12.22 20.54 21.79
N ASP A 100 -13.40 20.40 22.39
CA ASP A 100 -13.64 19.33 23.35
C ASP A 100 -13.88 18.02 22.58
N THR A 101 -12.83 17.21 22.45
CA THR A 101 -12.84 15.98 21.64
C THR A 101 -13.77 14.89 22.20
N SER A 102 -14.29 15.04 23.43
CA SER A 102 -15.29 14.11 23.98
C SER A 102 -16.67 14.28 23.35
N VAL A 103 -16.96 15.46 22.79
CA VAL A 103 -18.26 15.78 22.16
C VAL A 103 -18.11 16.28 20.73
N CYS A 104 -16.95 16.84 20.35
CA CYS A 104 -16.63 17.32 19.02
C CYS A 104 -15.34 16.66 18.52
N PRO A 105 -15.43 15.46 17.91
CA PRO A 105 -14.27 14.77 17.37
C PRO A 105 -13.56 15.59 16.29
N THR A 106 -12.27 15.78 16.48
CA THR A 106 -11.36 16.40 15.51
C THR A 106 -10.74 15.34 14.61
N ARG A 107 -10.19 15.78 13.47
CA ARG A 107 -9.53 14.87 12.55
C ARG A 107 -8.44 14.05 13.23
N TRP A 108 -7.66 14.72 14.06
CA TRP A 108 -6.59 14.16 14.87
C TRP A 108 -7.10 13.16 15.91
N SER A 109 -8.14 13.51 16.68
CA SER A 109 -8.69 12.63 17.71
C SER A 109 -9.26 11.34 17.11
N GLU A 110 -9.85 11.41 15.91
CA GLU A 110 -10.37 10.26 15.20
C GLU A 110 -9.25 9.39 14.62
N LEU A 111 -8.19 10.01 14.10
CA LEU A 111 -6.97 9.30 13.67
C LEU A 111 -6.36 8.53 14.84
N GLN A 112 -6.16 9.20 15.99
CA GLN A 112 -5.68 8.56 17.21
C GLN A 112 -6.57 7.38 17.62
N GLY A 113 -7.89 7.55 17.56
CA GLY A 113 -8.87 6.51 17.87
C GLY A 113 -8.81 5.31 16.92
N ALA A 114 -8.49 5.50 15.64
CA ALA A 114 -8.40 4.42 14.65
C ALA A 114 -7.06 3.68 14.69
N MET A 115 -5.98 4.39 14.99
CA MET A 115 -4.62 3.83 14.98
C MET A 115 -4.37 2.82 16.11
N GLY A 116 -5.04 2.97 17.26
CA GLY A 116 -4.91 2.04 18.39
C GLY A 116 -5.29 0.61 18.01
N PRO A 117 -6.55 0.35 17.60
CA PRO A 117 -6.99 -0.97 17.13
C PRO A 117 -6.17 -1.46 15.93
N PHE A 118 -5.88 -0.60 14.96
CA PHE A 118 -5.10 -0.98 13.79
C PHE A 118 -3.71 -1.55 14.15
N LEU A 119 -2.96 -0.85 15.01
CA LEU A 119 -1.63 -1.30 15.44
C LEU A 119 -1.70 -2.52 16.36
N ALA A 120 -2.79 -2.69 17.12
CA ALA A 120 -3.03 -3.88 17.93
C ALA A 120 -3.30 -5.13 17.07
N GLU A 121 -3.99 -4.98 15.94
CA GLU A 121 -4.35 -6.10 15.06
C GLU A 121 -3.28 -6.39 14.00
N SER A 122 -2.67 -5.34 13.44
CA SER A 122 -1.73 -5.44 12.33
C SER A 122 -0.26 -5.34 12.75
N GLY A 123 0.03 -5.03 14.01
CA GLY A 123 1.37 -4.77 14.52
C GLY A 123 2.38 -5.90 14.26
N LYS A 124 1.94 -7.15 14.35
CA LYS A 124 2.75 -8.34 14.05
C LYS A 124 3.00 -8.61 12.57
N LEU A 125 2.21 -7.99 11.68
CA LEU A 125 2.17 -8.33 10.25
C LEU A 125 3.27 -7.64 9.45
N VAL A 126 3.71 -6.47 9.91
CA VAL A 126 4.67 -5.61 9.20
C VAL A 126 5.61 -4.94 10.21
N ARG A 127 6.73 -4.39 9.72
CA ARG A 127 7.65 -3.60 10.53
C ARG A 127 7.28 -2.13 10.44
N PHE A 128 6.53 -1.64 11.42
CA PHE A 128 6.11 -0.25 11.44
C PHE A 128 7.22 0.70 11.88
N GLY A 129 7.35 1.82 11.17
CA GLY A 129 7.95 3.05 11.66
C GLY A 129 6.91 4.17 11.70
N LEU A 130 7.25 5.27 12.38
CA LEU A 130 6.42 6.47 12.46
C LEU A 130 7.27 7.70 12.18
N THR A 131 6.73 8.63 11.40
CA THR A 131 7.18 10.02 11.38
C THR A 131 5.99 10.96 11.20
N THR A 132 6.08 12.16 11.77
CA THR A 132 5.04 13.19 11.72
C THR A 132 5.50 14.43 10.95
N TYR A 133 4.55 15.13 10.34
CA TYR A 133 4.80 16.41 9.69
C TYR A 133 3.60 17.36 9.84
N PRO A 134 3.78 18.68 9.91
CA PRO A 134 5.07 19.40 9.91
C PRO A 134 5.90 19.08 11.15
N ALA A 135 7.18 19.45 11.14
CA ALA A 135 8.02 19.31 12.32
C ALA A 135 7.40 20.07 13.50
N PRO A 136 7.29 19.44 14.70
CA PRO A 136 6.76 20.08 15.89
C PRO A 136 7.46 21.40 16.19
N ASN A 137 6.66 22.41 16.53
CA ASN A 137 7.15 23.75 16.78
C ASN A 137 6.87 24.17 18.23
N THR A 138 7.93 24.49 18.96
CA THR A 138 7.86 24.92 20.36
C THR A 138 8.01 26.44 20.53
N ALA A 139 8.17 27.18 19.43
CA ALA A 139 8.29 28.63 19.48
C ALA A 139 6.95 29.27 19.88
N THR A 140 7.02 30.25 20.77
CA THR A 140 5.84 31.03 21.22
C THR A 140 5.27 31.91 20.13
N THR A 141 6.09 32.35 19.18
CA THR A 141 5.67 33.13 18.01
C THR A 141 6.39 32.58 16.78
N PRO A 142 5.88 31.49 16.21
CA PRO A 142 6.56 30.80 15.13
C PRO A 142 6.47 31.59 13.83
N SER A 143 7.58 31.62 13.08
CA SER A 143 7.57 32.12 11.70
C SER A 143 6.82 31.16 10.78
N ALA A 144 6.34 31.66 9.63
CA ALA A 144 5.71 30.82 8.61
C ALA A 144 6.63 29.68 8.15
N ALA A 145 7.94 29.91 8.06
CA ALA A 145 8.90 28.86 7.71
C ALA A 145 8.94 27.74 8.75
N GLN A 146 8.89 28.07 10.05
CA GLN A 146 8.85 27.08 11.12
C GLN A 146 7.50 26.35 11.19
N LEU A 147 6.38 27.03 10.89
CA LEU A 147 5.06 26.38 10.75
C LEU A 147 4.97 25.48 9.50
N CYS A 148 5.91 25.65 8.56
CA CYS A 148 5.99 24.93 7.31
C CYS A 148 7.19 23.99 7.21
N ALA A 149 7.86 23.72 8.33
CA ALA A 149 9.01 22.83 8.35
C ALA A 149 8.54 21.41 8.02
N ALA A 150 9.08 20.85 6.93
CA ALA A 150 8.89 19.45 6.58
C ALA A 150 9.40 18.53 7.69
N ALA A 151 9.03 17.25 7.63
CA ALA A 151 9.61 16.26 8.54
C ALA A 151 11.15 16.27 8.48
N ALA A 152 11.80 16.22 9.64
CA ALA A 152 13.24 16.37 9.77
C ALA A 152 13.83 15.55 10.94
N PRO A 153 15.13 15.18 10.89
CA PRO A 153 15.78 14.47 11.99
C PRO A 153 15.77 15.28 13.28
N GLY A 154 15.36 14.66 14.40
CA GLY A 154 15.45 15.25 15.73
C GLY A 154 14.33 16.24 16.08
N GLU A 155 13.49 16.62 15.13
CA GLU A 155 12.33 17.50 15.36
C GLU A 155 11.02 16.73 15.30
N SER A 156 10.76 16.00 14.20
CA SER A 156 9.55 15.19 14.04
C SER A 156 9.44 14.09 15.09
N VAL A 157 8.22 13.84 15.58
CA VAL A 157 7.94 12.61 16.35
C VAL A 157 8.29 11.43 15.47
N ARG A 158 9.18 10.55 15.94
CA ARG A 158 9.76 9.50 15.14
C ARG A 158 9.92 8.19 15.89
N VAL A 159 9.54 7.10 15.25
CA VAL A 159 9.88 5.72 15.62
C VAL A 159 10.54 5.08 14.41
N ALA A 160 11.76 4.58 14.59
CA ALA A 160 12.48 3.91 13.51
C ALA A 160 11.86 2.54 13.21
N ILE A 161 11.89 2.13 11.94
CA ILE A 161 11.52 0.77 11.54
C ILE A 161 12.46 -0.21 12.26
N PRO A 162 11.93 -1.26 12.92
CA PRO A 162 12.75 -2.19 13.68
C PRO A 162 13.43 -3.22 12.76
N THR A 163 14.51 -2.83 12.10
CA THR A 163 15.19 -3.67 11.07
C THR A 163 15.77 -4.98 11.60
N ALA A 164 15.94 -5.11 12.92
CA ALA A 164 16.45 -6.30 13.59
C ALA A 164 15.36 -7.20 14.19
N LEU A 165 14.07 -6.83 14.07
CA LEU A 165 12.94 -7.59 14.62
C LEU A 165 12.11 -8.22 13.50
N ASP A 166 11.71 -9.48 13.68
CA ASP A 166 10.82 -10.19 12.74
C ASP A 166 9.80 -11.11 13.42
N SER A 167 9.98 -11.44 14.70
CA SER A 167 9.02 -12.28 15.42
C SER A 167 7.69 -11.52 15.59
N ASP A 168 6.58 -12.25 15.59
CA ASP A 168 5.25 -11.66 15.76
C ASP A 168 5.15 -10.91 17.09
N ASP A 169 5.69 -11.49 18.17
CA ASP A 169 5.66 -10.91 19.51
C ASP A 169 6.50 -9.62 19.60
N ASP A 170 7.71 -9.61 19.03
CA ASP A 170 8.58 -8.43 19.05
C ASP A 170 8.00 -7.29 18.21
N LEU A 171 7.44 -7.61 17.04
CA LEU A 171 6.80 -6.61 16.18
C LEU A 171 5.52 -6.06 16.80
N GLN A 172 4.73 -6.91 17.46
CA GLN A 172 3.55 -6.46 18.18
C GLN A 172 3.92 -5.55 19.37
N ALA A 173 4.97 -5.91 20.13
CA ALA A 173 5.48 -5.07 21.21
C ALA A 173 5.99 -3.72 20.68
N HIS A 174 6.70 -3.72 19.55
CA HIS A 174 7.14 -2.49 18.88
C HIS A 174 5.96 -1.63 18.42
N ALA A 175 4.94 -2.22 17.80
CA ALA A 175 3.73 -1.51 17.37
C ALA A 175 2.96 -0.90 18.55
N ASN A 176 2.90 -1.58 19.70
CA ASN A 176 2.31 -1.05 20.93
C ASN A 176 3.10 0.17 21.47
N ALA A 177 4.42 0.11 21.42
CA ALA A 177 5.29 1.24 21.81
C ALA A 177 5.11 2.43 20.85
N LEU A 178 5.03 2.17 19.54
CA LEU A 178 4.72 3.18 18.52
C LEU A 178 3.36 3.82 18.78
N ASN A 179 2.32 3.02 19.05
CA ASN A 179 0.99 3.53 19.39
C ASN A 179 1.06 4.43 20.63
N THR A 180 1.78 4.02 21.68
CA THR A 180 1.95 4.84 22.89
C THR A 180 2.53 6.22 22.56
N ILE A 181 3.51 6.30 21.67
CA ILE A 181 4.10 7.57 21.21
C ILE A 181 3.08 8.40 20.42
N LEU A 182 2.32 7.78 19.51
CA LEU A 182 1.30 8.47 18.72
C LEU A 182 0.16 9.02 19.59
N GLN A 183 -0.30 8.26 20.59
CA GLN A 183 -1.33 8.67 21.54
C GLN A 183 -0.85 9.78 22.49
N ALA A 184 0.46 9.91 22.70
CA ALA A 184 1.04 10.92 23.58
C ALA A 184 1.05 12.34 22.94
N ILE A 185 0.83 12.47 21.63
CA ILE A 185 0.66 13.76 20.98
C ILE A 185 -0.70 14.34 21.41
N PRO A 186 -0.71 15.52 22.06
CA PRO A 186 -1.94 16.04 22.67
C PRO A 186 -2.92 16.58 21.62
N ASN A 187 -4.21 16.51 21.94
CA ASN A 187 -5.27 17.14 21.15
C ASN A 187 -5.38 18.65 21.38
N ALA A 188 -4.71 19.17 22.41
CA ALA A 188 -4.77 20.57 22.84
C ALA A 188 -3.43 20.99 23.50
N GLY A 189 -3.02 22.25 23.32
CA GLY A 189 -1.87 22.84 24.01
C GLY A 189 -0.51 22.62 23.32
N PRO A 190 0.60 22.68 24.08
CA PRO A 190 1.95 22.53 23.52
C PRO A 190 2.14 21.19 22.81
N ASN A 191 2.80 21.21 21.65
CA ASN A 191 3.07 20.03 20.82
C ASN A 191 1.82 19.33 20.23
N GLN A 192 0.65 19.97 20.27
CA GLN A 192 -0.51 19.53 19.50
C GLN A 192 -0.23 19.67 17.99
N PRO A 193 -1.03 19.01 17.12
CA PRO A 193 -1.00 19.29 15.69
C PRO A 193 -1.16 20.79 15.38
N LYS A 194 -0.20 21.36 14.66
CA LYS A 194 -0.15 22.79 14.33
C LYS A 194 0.74 23.04 13.10
N GLY A 195 0.44 24.11 12.37
CA GLY A 195 1.21 24.52 11.19
C GLY A 195 0.53 24.12 9.89
N GLY A 196 1.26 24.25 8.77
CA GLY A 196 0.78 23.86 7.45
C GLY A 196 1.18 22.43 7.09
N THR A 197 1.09 22.10 5.80
CA THR A 197 1.08 20.70 5.32
C THR A 197 2.20 20.48 4.30
N PRO A 198 3.49 20.48 4.71
CA PRO A 198 4.65 20.34 3.81
C PRO A 198 4.85 18.89 3.32
N THR A 199 3.87 18.35 2.60
CA THR A 199 3.82 16.93 2.20
C THR A 199 4.97 16.52 1.30
N SER A 200 5.29 17.31 0.26
CA SER A 200 6.36 17.00 -0.70
C SER A 200 7.75 16.89 -0.05
N GLY A 201 8.10 17.87 0.79
CA GLY A 201 9.34 17.84 1.58
C GLY A 201 9.38 16.70 2.58
N SER A 202 8.25 16.42 3.23
CA SER A 202 8.14 15.34 4.22
C SER A 202 8.28 13.96 3.58
N LEU A 203 7.64 13.71 2.44
CA LEU A 203 7.82 12.48 1.66
C LEU A 203 9.28 12.26 1.24
N THR A 204 9.97 13.33 0.85
CA THR A 204 11.39 13.28 0.49
C THR A 204 12.25 12.85 1.69
N PHE A 205 11.98 13.40 2.88
CA PHE A 205 12.66 12.99 4.10
C PHE A 205 12.31 11.54 4.49
N THR A 206 11.03 11.16 4.46
CA THR A 206 10.60 9.80 4.78
C THR A 206 11.29 8.77 3.87
N SER A 207 11.54 9.13 2.61
CA SER A 207 12.31 8.35 1.66
C SER A 207 13.71 7.97 2.14
N SER A 208 14.35 8.79 3.00
CA SER A 208 15.67 8.49 3.56
C SER A 208 15.64 7.56 4.77
N LEU A 209 14.45 7.28 5.31
CA LEU A 209 14.25 6.39 6.46
C LEU A 209 13.99 4.93 6.05
N LEU A 210 13.63 4.71 4.78
CA LEU A 210 13.40 3.39 4.20
C LEU A 210 14.66 2.91 3.48
N THR A 211 14.83 1.58 3.42
CA THR A 211 15.98 0.99 2.73
C THR A 211 15.78 1.08 1.21
N THR A 212 16.88 0.97 0.47
CA THR A 212 16.88 1.04 -1.00
C THR A 212 16.93 -0.31 -1.68
N ASP A 213 16.87 -1.43 -0.94
CA ASP A 213 16.86 -2.76 -1.55
C ASP A 213 15.43 -3.35 -1.60
N PRO A 214 14.67 -3.07 -2.67
CA PRO A 214 13.32 -3.59 -2.83
C PRO A 214 13.30 -5.12 -3.03
N ASN A 215 14.46 -5.76 -3.22
CA ASN A 215 14.54 -7.21 -3.37
C ASN A 215 14.53 -7.94 -2.03
N GLU A 216 14.90 -7.25 -0.94
CA GLU A 216 14.87 -7.84 0.40
C GLU A 216 13.45 -7.81 0.98
N ARG A 217 12.81 -6.63 0.98
CA ARG A 217 11.48 -6.39 1.57
C ARG A 217 10.72 -5.33 0.80
N ASP A 218 9.39 -5.49 0.70
CA ASP A 218 8.51 -4.45 0.17
C ASP A 218 8.61 -3.20 1.09
N GLN A 219 8.93 -2.05 0.49
CA GLN A 219 9.06 -0.76 1.19
C GLN A 219 7.80 0.08 0.94
N ILE A 220 7.13 0.50 2.00
CA ILE A 220 5.81 1.14 1.91
C ILE A 220 5.78 2.39 2.78
N ILE A 221 5.22 3.47 2.25
CA ILE A 221 4.79 4.64 3.02
C ILE A 221 3.26 4.65 3.07
N ILE A 222 2.69 4.76 4.26
CA ILE A 222 1.27 5.10 4.43
C ILE A 222 1.21 6.58 4.79
N LEU A 223 0.73 7.39 3.85
CA LEU A 223 0.49 8.82 4.04
C LEU A 223 -0.91 9.02 4.61
N LEU A 224 -1.01 9.55 5.82
CA LEU A 224 -2.27 9.95 6.45
C LEU A 224 -2.34 11.47 6.46
N THR A 225 -3.28 12.06 5.72
CA THR A 225 -3.39 13.53 5.54
C THR A 225 -4.83 13.94 5.28
N ASP A 226 -5.14 15.23 5.46
CA ASP A 226 -6.43 15.81 5.05
C ASP A 226 -6.49 16.23 3.56
N GLY A 227 -5.35 16.12 2.85
CA GLY A 227 -5.29 16.22 1.39
C GLY A 227 -5.10 17.61 0.82
N LEU A 228 -4.67 18.59 1.63
CA LEU A 228 -4.40 19.95 1.18
C LEU A 228 -2.92 20.34 1.35
N PRO A 229 -1.99 19.68 0.62
CA PRO A 229 -0.56 19.97 0.75
C PRO A 229 -0.28 21.43 0.43
N ASN A 230 0.60 22.05 1.21
CA ASN A 230 1.01 23.43 1.07
C ASN A 230 2.45 23.59 1.60
N CYS A 231 2.84 24.78 2.05
CA CYS A 231 4.12 25.07 2.66
C CYS A 231 5.37 25.02 1.75
N ASN A 232 5.19 24.82 0.44
CA ASN A 232 6.28 24.87 -0.55
C ASN A 232 6.63 26.32 -0.95
N ASP A 233 7.79 26.82 -0.55
CA ASP A 233 8.30 28.14 -0.97
C ASP A 233 8.82 28.18 -2.41
N ASN A 234 8.95 27.03 -3.03
CA ASN A 234 9.27 26.87 -4.44
C ASN A 234 8.04 26.42 -5.24
N ASN A 235 6.82 26.60 -4.70
CA ASN A 235 5.61 26.33 -5.47
C ASN A 235 5.65 27.12 -6.78
N GLN A 236 5.43 26.41 -7.89
CA GLN A 236 5.39 27.00 -9.23
C GLN A 236 4.28 28.05 -9.38
N TYR A 237 3.26 27.97 -8.51
CA TYR A 237 2.18 28.93 -8.42
C TYR A 237 2.34 29.81 -7.18
N ASP A 238 2.00 31.08 -7.34
CA ASP A 238 1.91 32.07 -6.27
C ASP A 238 0.56 32.78 -6.37
N GLY A 239 0.19 33.57 -5.37
CA GLY A 239 -1.14 34.17 -5.28
C GLY A 239 -1.47 35.22 -6.34
N SER A 240 -0.54 35.56 -7.25
CA SER A 240 -0.88 36.34 -8.44
C SER A 240 -1.50 35.48 -9.55
N LYS A 241 -1.40 34.15 -9.45
CA LYS A 241 -1.81 33.20 -10.49
C LYS A 241 -3.15 32.55 -10.17
N PRO A 242 -4.05 32.38 -11.15
CA PRO A 242 -5.35 31.74 -10.95
C PRO A 242 -5.24 30.24 -10.59
N GLU A 243 -4.10 29.61 -10.86
CA GLU A 243 -3.79 28.23 -10.47
C GLU A 243 -3.42 28.10 -8.99
N CYS A 244 -3.06 29.19 -8.31
CA CYS A 244 -2.87 29.16 -6.86
C CYS A 244 -4.23 28.99 -6.17
N ARG A 245 -4.53 27.76 -5.78
CA ARG A 245 -5.61 27.42 -4.86
C ARG A 245 -5.11 27.65 -3.44
N CYS A 246 -5.54 28.75 -2.81
CA CYS A 246 -5.08 29.10 -1.47
C CYS A 246 -5.70 28.13 -0.44
N THR A 247 -4.85 27.43 0.32
CA THR A 247 -5.27 26.45 1.34
C THR A 247 -5.13 26.97 2.77
N VAL A 248 -4.64 28.20 2.92
CA VAL A 248 -4.55 28.92 4.20
C VAL A 248 -5.67 29.96 4.30
N ALA A 249 -5.85 30.57 5.48
CA ALA A 249 -6.89 31.57 5.72
C ALA A 249 -6.97 32.63 4.59
N SER A 250 -8.21 32.91 4.17
CA SER A 250 -8.58 33.64 2.95
C SER A 250 -8.06 35.07 2.94
N SER A 251 -6.81 35.26 2.52
CA SER A 251 -6.12 36.51 2.12
C SER A 251 -4.61 36.38 2.20
N GLN A 252 -4.08 35.35 2.88
CA GLN A 252 -2.64 35.25 3.06
C GLN A 252 -1.89 34.88 1.78
N CYS A 253 -2.58 34.33 0.78
CA CYS A 253 -1.98 34.11 -0.54
C CYS A 253 -2.01 35.37 -1.42
N SER A 254 -2.93 36.33 -1.22
CA SER A 254 -3.11 37.44 -2.17
C SER A 254 -2.14 38.61 -1.98
N ALA A 255 -1.57 38.76 -0.77
CA ALA A 255 -0.59 39.81 -0.49
C ALA A 255 0.83 39.36 -0.86
N GLN A 256 1.49 40.05 -1.81
CA GLN A 256 2.84 39.71 -2.26
C GLN A 256 3.89 39.72 -1.13
N ALA A 257 3.71 40.57 -0.11
CA ALA A 257 4.57 40.63 1.07
C ALA A 257 4.29 39.53 2.10
N SER A 258 3.22 38.76 1.94
CA SER A 258 2.88 37.66 2.84
C SER A 258 3.89 36.52 2.69
N PRO A 259 4.36 35.91 3.80
CA PRO A 259 5.18 34.70 3.72
C PRO A 259 4.42 33.50 3.13
N TYR A 260 3.09 33.59 3.03
CA TYR A 260 2.23 32.59 2.41
C TYR A 260 1.85 32.89 0.96
N PHE A 261 2.39 33.96 0.36
CA PHE A 261 2.13 34.32 -1.04
C PHE A 261 2.34 33.15 -2.01
N ARG A 262 3.33 32.29 -1.70
CA ARG A 262 3.61 31.05 -2.45
C ARG A 262 3.36 29.80 -1.61
N ARG A 263 3.79 29.81 -0.34
CA ARG A 263 3.61 28.68 0.59
C ARG A 263 2.14 28.31 0.83
N GLY A 264 1.23 29.28 0.74
CA GLY A 264 -0.19 29.04 0.97
C GLY A 264 -0.93 28.45 -0.24
N CYS A 265 -0.28 28.36 -1.40
CA CYS A 265 -0.86 27.73 -2.58
C CYS A 265 -0.77 26.20 -2.47
N LEU A 266 -1.82 25.51 -2.92
CA LEU A 266 -1.89 24.05 -3.02
C LEU A 266 -0.66 23.49 -3.76
N ASP A 267 0.09 22.63 -3.09
CA ASP A 267 1.36 22.05 -3.55
C ASP A 267 1.16 20.68 -4.21
N LYS A 268 0.22 20.61 -5.15
CA LYS A 268 -0.14 19.38 -5.86
C LYS A 268 1.05 18.77 -6.60
N ASN A 269 1.69 19.54 -7.49
CA ASN A 269 2.67 19.00 -8.43
C ASN A 269 3.93 18.48 -7.73
N ALA A 270 4.44 19.18 -6.72
CA ALA A 270 5.62 18.69 -5.99
C ALA A 270 5.28 17.46 -5.13
N SER A 271 4.06 17.39 -4.57
CA SER A 271 3.60 16.21 -3.81
C SER A 271 3.46 14.97 -4.70
N VAL A 272 2.89 15.13 -5.91
CA VAL A 272 2.83 14.06 -6.93
C VAL A 272 4.23 13.64 -7.37
N THR A 273 5.11 14.60 -7.69
CA THR A 273 6.51 14.31 -8.08
C THR A 273 7.27 13.56 -6.98
N ALA A 274 7.02 13.88 -5.71
CA ALA A 274 7.65 13.20 -4.57
C ALA A 274 7.23 11.72 -4.50
N VAL A 275 5.94 11.40 -4.69
CA VAL A 275 5.48 10.00 -4.72
C VAL A 275 5.91 9.24 -5.97
N GLU A 276 6.05 9.90 -7.12
CA GLU A 276 6.64 9.30 -8.32
C GLU A 276 8.12 8.95 -8.10
N THR A 277 8.85 9.85 -7.43
CA THR A 277 10.26 9.63 -7.07
C THR A 277 10.41 8.45 -6.11
N LEU A 278 9.50 8.32 -5.13
CA LEU A 278 9.43 7.17 -4.23
C LEU A 278 9.19 5.87 -5.00
N LYS A 279 8.21 5.85 -5.92
CA LYS A 279 7.94 4.70 -6.78
C LYS A 279 9.14 4.33 -7.64
N GLY A 280 9.86 5.31 -8.18
CA GLY A 280 11.11 5.10 -8.93
C GLY A 280 12.22 4.42 -8.12
N ARG A 281 12.17 4.51 -6.78
CA ARG A 281 13.05 3.80 -5.84
C ARG A 281 12.49 2.45 -5.36
N GLY A 282 11.36 2.00 -5.90
CA GLY A 282 10.68 0.78 -5.47
C GLY A 282 9.88 0.93 -4.17
N ILE A 283 9.67 2.17 -3.68
CA ILE A 283 8.87 2.45 -2.49
C ILE A 283 7.43 2.74 -2.93
N LYS A 284 6.47 1.96 -2.43
CA LYS A 284 5.05 2.17 -2.70
C LYS A 284 4.49 3.22 -1.74
N THR A 285 3.63 4.10 -2.23
CA THR A 285 2.93 5.08 -1.38
C THR A 285 1.44 4.79 -1.37
N ILE A 286 0.90 4.53 -0.18
CA ILE A 286 -0.52 4.38 0.08
C ILE A 286 -1.02 5.71 0.61
N VAL A 287 -2.02 6.28 -0.05
CA VAL A 287 -2.58 7.59 0.30
C VAL A 287 -3.91 7.40 1.00
N ILE A 288 -4.01 7.88 2.24
CA ILE A 288 -5.24 7.94 3.03
C ILE A 288 -5.61 9.40 3.23
N GLY A 289 -6.77 9.78 2.69
CA GLY A 289 -7.37 11.09 2.88
C GLY A 289 -8.36 11.07 4.04
N PHE A 290 -8.19 11.99 5.01
CA PHE A 290 -9.03 12.08 6.19
C PHE A 290 -9.82 13.40 6.30
N GLY A 291 -11.14 13.30 6.50
CA GLY A 291 -12.02 14.47 6.69
C GLY A 291 -12.92 14.80 5.49
N ALA A 292 -13.90 15.66 5.70
CA ALA A 292 -14.95 15.96 4.71
C ALA A 292 -14.43 16.58 3.40
N GLU A 293 -13.33 17.33 3.47
CA GLU A 293 -12.60 17.96 2.36
C GLU A 293 -12.00 16.93 1.40
N THR A 294 -11.93 15.66 1.80
CA THR A 294 -11.52 14.57 0.92
C THR A 294 -12.68 13.99 0.09
N SER A 295 -13.90 14.48 0.32
CA SER A 295 -15.08 14.15 -0.51
C SER A 295 -15.33 15.17 -1.63
N ALA A 296 -14.85 16.41 -1.48
CA ALA A 296 -15.18 17.52 -2.35
C ALA A 296 -14.10 18.62 -2.33
N GLY A 297 -14.06 19.46 -3.37
CA GLY A 297 -13.05 20.52 -3.52
C GLY A 297 -11.77 20.03 -4.21
N ASP A 298 -10.64 20.65 -3.89
CA ASP A 298 -9.35 20.34 -4.54
C ASP A 298 -8.66 19.09 -3.96
N GLY A 299 -8.93 18.75 -2.70
CA GLY A 299 -8.31 17.62 -1.99
C GLY A 299 -8.41 16.27 -2.72
N PRO A 300 -9.60 15.82 -3.18
CA PRO A 300 -9.75 14.55 -3.87
C PRO A 300 -8.90 14.43 -5.13
N SER A 301 -8.74 15.52 -5.91
CA SER A 301 -7.92 15.51 -7.13
C SER A 301 -6.45 15.30 -6.79
N VAL A 302 -5.94 15.98 -5.77
CA VAL A 302 -4.53 15.83 -5.34
C VAL A 302 -4.27 14.42 -4.82
N LEU A 303 -5.14 13.92 -3.94
CA LEU A 303 -4.99 12.59 -3.34
C LEU A 303 -5.09 11.46 -4.38
N ASN A 304 -5.99 11.58 -5.35
CA ASN A 304 -6.10 10.63 -6.46
C ASN A 304 -4.82 10.56 -7.29
N GLU A 305 -4.28 11.70 -7.68
CA GLU A 305 -3.05 11.75 -8.47
C GLU A 305 -1.85 11.22 -7.70
N MET A 306 -1.75 11.53 -6.39
CA MET A 306 -0.72 10.93 -5.55
C MET A 306 -0.86 9.41 -5.42
N ALA A 307 -2.08 8.88 -5.29
CA ALA A 307 -2.29 7.43 -5.19
C ALA A 307 -1.91 6.69 -6.49
N LEU A 308 -2.31 7.25 -7.64
CA LEU A 308 -1.96 6.72 -8.97
C LEU A 308 -0.45 6.75 -9.22
N ALA A 309 0.19 7.87 -8.91
CA ALA A 309 1.62 8.07 -9.02
C ALA A 309 2.42 7.19 -8.03
N GLY A 310 1.90 6.97 -6.83
CA GLY A 310 2.55 6.26 -5.73
C GLY A 310 2.59 4.74 -5.87
N GLY A 311 1.90 4.16 -6.86
CA GLY A 311 1.97 2.72 -7.17
C GLY A 311 1.15 1.82 -6.24
N PHE A 312 0.23 2.39 -5.44
CA PHE A 312 -0.72 1.64 -4.61
C PHE A 312 -2.13 2.29 -4.69
N ALA A 313 -2.58 2.54 -5.91
CA ALA A 313 -3.96 3.00 -6.14
C ALA A 313 -4.96 1.87 -5.91
N ARG A 314 -6.17 2.23 -5.47
CA ARG A 314 -7.29 1.29 -5.33
C ARG A 314 -7.67 0.68 -6.69
N ALA A 315 -7.34 -0.59 -6.87
CA ALA A 315 -7.69 -1.36 -8.06
C ALA A 315 -9.13 -1.90 -7.99
N CYS A 316 -9.71 -2.18 -9.16
CA CYS A 316 -11.04 -2.76 -9.29
C CYS A 316 -11.18 -3.58 -10.57
N LYS A 317 -12.13 -4.52 -10.55
CA LYS A 317 -12.61 -5.25 -11.74
C LYS A 317 -14.05 -4.85 -12.08
N ALA A 318 -14.82 -4.42 -11.09
CA ALA A 318 -16.17 -3.92 -11.23
C ALA A 318 -16.45 -2.81 -10.21
N SER A 319 -17.48 -1.99 -10.44
CA SER A 319 -17.82 -0.86 -9.56
C SER A 319 -18.13 -1.29 -8.12
N ILE A 320 -18.56 -2.53 -7.90
CA ILE A 320 -18.79 -3.05 -6.55
C ILE A 320 -17.50 -3.10 -5.70
N ASP A 321 -16.34 -3.26 -6.33
CA ASP A 321 -15.04 -3.29 -5.65
C ASP A 321 -14.66 -1.90 -5.08
N CYS A 322 -15.21 -0.84 -5.67
CA CYS A 322 -14.93 0.54 -5.30
C CYS A 322 -15.79 1.06 -4.14
N GLY A 323 -16.80 0.29 -3.71
CA GLY A 323 -17.70 0.68 -2.63
C GLY A 323 -18.70 1.76 -3.02
N ALA A 324 -19.55 2.15 -2.07
CA ALA A 324 -20.65 3.08 -2.32
C ALA A 324 -20.16 4.46 -2.80
N GLY A 325 -20.87 5.02 -3.78
CA GLY A 325 -20.58 6.35 -4.34
C GLY A 325 -19.34 6.44 -5.23
N ASP A 326 -18.77 5.30 -5.63
CA ASP A 326 -17.57 5.23 -6.46
C ASP A 326 -17.78 4.27 -7.62
N THR A 327 -17.01 4.44 -8.69
CA THR A 327 -17.15 3.65 -9.91
C THR A 327 -15.81 3.11 -10.34
N CYS A 328 -15.81 1.92 -10.93
CA CYS A 328 -14.61 1.32 -11.49
C CYS A 328 -14.42 1.83 -12.92
N ASP A 329 -13.27 2.40 -13.22
CA ASP A 329 -12.84 2.56 -14.61
C ASP A 329 -12.22 1.24 -15.08
N VAL A 330 -13.02 0.45 -15.78
CA VAL A 330 -12.62 -0.88 -16.27
C VAL A 330 -11.49 -0.83 -17.31
N ASN A 331 -11.21 0.32 -17.93
CA ASN A 331 -10.11 0.45 -18.88
C ASN A 331 -8.77 0.57 -18.16
N THR A 332 -8.75 1.31 -17.06
CA THR A 332 -7.54 1.52 -16.26
C THR A 332 -7.40 0.49 -15.13
N GLY A 333 -8.50 -0.16 -14.74
CA GLY A 333 -8.55 -1.11 -13.63
C GLY A 333 -8.50 -0.44 -12.26
N PHE A 334 -8.83 0.84 -12.17
CA PHE A 334 -8.78 1.63 -10.92
C PHE A 334 -10.14 2.22 -10.55
N CYS A 335 -10.35 2.37 -9.25
CA CYS A 335 -11.50 3.11 -8.73
C CYS A 335 -11.36 4.60 -9.02
N GLY A 336 -12.50 5.25 -9.29
CA GLY A 336 -12.59 6.69 -9.48
C GLY A 336 -12.00 7.46 -8.30
N ARG A 337 -12.19 6.96 -7.07
CA ARG A 337 -11.34 7.32 -5.93
C ARG A 337 -10.19 6.31 -5.81
N SER A 338 -9.04 6.70 -6.33
CA SER A 338 -7.81 5.91 -6.32
C SER A 338 -7.11 5.90 -4.95
N PHE A 339 -7.36 6.89 -4.08
CA PHE A 339 -6.89 6.90 -2.69
C PHE A 339 -7.91 6.30 -1.71
N TYR A 340 -7.48 5.98 -0.49
CA TYR A 340 -8.38 5.49 0.57
C TYR A 340 -8.97 6.67 1.31
N GLN A 341 -10.29 6.87 1.16
CA GLN A 341 -10.99 7.93 1.86
C GLN A 341 -11.49 7.45 3.22
N ALA A 342 -11.39 8.31 4.24
CA ALA A 342 -12.03 8.10 5.52
C ALA A 342 -12.61 9.41 6.08
N GLY A 343 -13.92 9.44 6.29
CA GLY A 343 -14.63 10.56 6.88
C GLY A 343 -14.69 10.53 8.41
N ASN A 344 -14.35 9.42 9.06
CA ASN A 344 -14.43 9.24 10.51
C ASN A 344 -13.55 8.04 10.95
N ARG A 345 -13.47 7.78 12.27
CA ARG A 345 -12.68 6.68 12.84
C ARG A 345 -13.03 5.31 12.28
N GLU A 346 -14.31 5.00 12.09
CA GLU A 346 -14.74 3.68 11.60
C GLU A 346 -14.29 3.47 10.14
N GLU A 347 -14.48 4.48 9.30
CA GLU A 347 -14.03 4.44 7.92
C GLU A 347 -12.51 4.35 7.81
N LEU A 348 -11.77 5.04 8.69
CA LEU A 348 -10.31 4.97 8.74
C LEU A 348 -9.84 3.59 9.18
N ALA A 349 -10.45 3.00 10.21
CA ALA A 349 -10.16 1.64 10.65
C ALA A 349 -10.42 0.63 9.52
N ASN A 350 -11.54 0.77 8.80
CA ASN A 350 -11.87 -0.07 7.65
C ASN A 350 -10.87 0.09 6.49
N ALA A 351 -10.43 1.31 6.20
CA ALA A 351 -9.41 1.58 5.19
C ALA A 351 -8.06 0.93 5.57
N LEU A 352 -7.61 1.13 6.81
CA LEU A 352 -6.38 0.55 7.33
C LEU A 352 -6.41 -0.98 7.35
N LYS A 353 -7.55 -1.58 7.71
CA LYS A 353 -7.75 -3.02 7.64
C LYS A 353 -7.60 -3.55 6.21
N LYS A 354 -8.29 -2.94 5.24
CA LYS A 354 -8.18 -3.31 3.82
C LYS A 354 -6.75 -3.18 3.30
N ILE A 355 -6.04 -2.15 3.73
CA ILE A 355 -4.63 -1.95 3.40
C ILE A 355 -3.78 -3.08 3.97
N SER A 356 -3.96 -3.41 5.25
CA SER A 356 -3.25 -4.50 5.93
C SER A 356 -3.41 -5.83 5.19
N GLU A 357 -4.66 -6.19 4.86
CA GLU A 357 -5.01 -7.39 4.10
C GLU A 357 -4.34 -7.44 2.72
N GLN A 358 -4.20 -6.29 2.04
CA GLN A 358 -3.53 -6.21 0.73
C GLN A 358 -2.01 -6.26 0.84
N ILE A 359 -1.43 -5.71 1.91
CA ILE A 359 0.02 -5.68 2.13
C ILE A 359 0.54 -7.06 2.51
N THR A 360 -0.19 -7.83 3.31
CA THR A 360 0.30 -9.13 3.81
C THR A 360 0.31 -10.23 2.76
N GLY A 361 -0.38 -10.05 1.63
CA GLY A 361 -0.50 -11.07 0.58
C GLY A 361 -1.33 -12.28 1.03
N ASP A 362 -1.60 -13.19 0.09
CA ASP A 362 -2.42 -14.38 0.31
C ASP A 362 -1.89 -15.25 1.48
N GLU A 363 -2.82 -15.90 2.17
CA GLU A 363 -2.57 -16.80 3.30
C GLU A 363 -1.44 -17.79 2.94
N PRO A 364 -0.32 -17.86 3.72
CA PRO A 364 0.86 -18.66 3.36
C PRO A 364 0.55 -20.16 3.24
N CYS A 365 -0.59 -20.57 3.80
CA CYS A 365 -1.10 -21.92 3.77
C CYS A 365 -2.16 -22.13 2.69
N PHE A 366 -2.31 -21.22 1.73
CA PHE A 366 -3.22 -21.36 0.61
C PHE A 366 -2.58 -20.93 -0.71
N ILE A 367 -2.61 -21.81 -1.71
CA ILE A 367 -2.18 -21.51 -3.07
C ILE A 367 -3.40 -21.52 -3.98
N LYS A 368 -3.81 -20.33 -4.42
CA LYS A 368 -4.90 -20.17 -5.38
C LYS A 368 -4.53 -20.75 -6.74
N LEU A 369 -5.45 -21.52 -7.32
CA LEU A 369 -5.36 -22.02 -8.69
C LEU A 369 -6.48 -21.36 -9.52
N GLU A 370 -6.16 -20.89 -10.72
CA GLU A 370 -7.18 -20.45 -11.68
C GLU A 370 -8.14 -21.61 -11.99
N PRO A 371 -9.40 -21.33 -12.35
CA PRO A 371 -10.37 -22.38 -12.71
C PRO A 371 -9.84 -23.35 -13.78
N SER A 372 -9.02 -22.87 -14.71
CA SER A 372 -8.38 -23.67 -15.75
C SER A 372 -7.20 -24.53 -15.26
N GLN A 373 -6.75 -24.34 -14.02
CA GLN A 373 -5.62 -25.05 -13.40
C GLN A 373 -6.08 -26.14 -12.42
N ILE A 374 -7.34 -26.12 -11.99
CA ILE A 374 -7.86 -27.11 -11.06
C ILE A 374 -8.07 -28.43 -11.82
N PRO A 375 -7.42 -29.54 -11.41
CA PRO A 375 -7.61 -30.83 -12.05
C PRO A 375 -8.99 -31.42 -11.72
N SER A 376 -9.51 -32.26 -12.61
CA SER A 376 -10.78 -32.99 -12.39
C SER A 376 -10.68 -34.05 -11.29
N ASN A 377 -9.46 -34.39 -10.85
CA ASN A 377 -9.19 -35.38 -9.83
C ASN A 377 -8.01 -34.93 -8.97
N ASP A 378 -8.12 -35.06 -7.65
CA ASP A 378 -7.08 -34.71 -6.68
C ASP A 378 -5.79 -35.53 -6.85
N LYS A 379 -5.86 -36.74 -7.40
CA LYS A 379 -4.68 -37.57 -7.71
C LYS A 379 -3.80 -36.99 -8.83
N LEU A 380 -4.31 -36.02 -9.57
CA LEU A 380 -3.60 -35.36 -10.66
C LEU A 380 -2.86 -34.10 -10.21
N ILE A 381 -2.86 -33.79 -8.91
CA ILE A 381 -2.04 -32.73 -8.35
C ILE A 381 -0.87 -33.30 -7.55
N VAL A 382 0.30 -32.69 -7.72
CA VAL A 382 1.51 -33.04 -7.01
C VAL A 382 2.09 -31.79 -6.40
N VAL A 383 2.36 -31.83 -5.10
CA VAL A 383 2.92 -30.71 -4.36
C VAL A 383 4.32 -31.08 -3.88
N TYR A 384 5.26 -30.16 -4.04
CA TYR A 384 6.61 -30.24 -3.50
C TYR A 384 6.83 -29.11 -2.49
N ILE A 385 7.48 -29.43 -1.38
CA ILE A 385 7.96 -28.45 -0.39
C ILE A 385 9.46 -28.67 -0.28
N ASP A 386 10.26 -27.66 -0.60
CA ASP A 386 11.74 -27.73 -0.69
C ASP A 386 12.25 -28.81 -1.64
N GLY A 387 11.53 -29.00 -2.76
CA GLY A 387 11.84 -30.04 -3.74
C GLY A 387 11.45 -31.46 -3.29
N GLU A 388 10.92 -31.64 -2.09
CA GLU A 388 10.42 -32.92 -1.61
C GLU A 388 8.93 -33.08 -1.88
N ARG A 389 8.57 -34.18 -2.55
CA ARG A 389 7.16 -34.49 -2.83
C ARG A 389 6.41 -34.75 -1.52
N THR A 390 5.37 -33.95 -1.28
CA THR A 390 4.51 -34.06 -0.10
C THR A 390 3.18 -34.68 -0.48
N LEU A 391 2.75 -35.73 0.24
CA LEU A 391 1.45 -36.37 0.00
C LEU A 391 0.31 -35.56 0.64
N ALA A 392 -0.87 -35.57 0.03
CA ALA A 392 -2.06 -34.96 0.60
C ALA A 392 -2.45 -35.65 1.92
N GLY A 393 -2.93 -34.88 2.89
CA GLY A 393 -3.22 -35.38 4.23
C GLY A 393 -3.61 -34.28 5.21
N PRO A 394 -4.11 -34.67 6.39
CA PRO A 394 -4.62 -33.72 7.40
C PRO A 394 -3.53 -32.82 8.01
N ASP A 395 -2.26 -33.22 7.93
CA ASP A 395 -1.10 -32.50 8.47
C ASP A 395 -0.20 -31.91 7.35
N THR A 396 -0.66 -31.95 6.10
CA THR A 396 0.13 -31.53 4.94
C THR A 396 -0.63 -30.57 4.03
N TRP A 397 -1.46 -31.10 3.13
CA TRP A 397 -2.25 -30.29 2.23
C TRP A 397 -3.48 -31.04 1.69
N SER A 398 -4.45 -30.29 1.20
CA SER A 398 -5.65 -30.76 0.51
C SER A 398 -5.98 -29.88 -0.69
N LEU A 399 -6.66 -30.44 -1.69
CA LEU A 399 -7.17 -29.69 -2.84
C LEU A 399 -8.61 -29.25 -2.57
N GLY A 400 -8.86 -27.93 -2.54
CA GLY A 400 -10.19 -27.34 -2.48
C GLY A 400 -10.70 -26.88 -3.83
N GLU A 401 -11.88 -26.25 -3.85
CA GLU A 401 -12.54 -25.76 -5.07
C GLU A 401 -11.80 -24.60 -5.75
N THR A 402 -10.87 -23.95 -5.06
CA THR A 402 -10.19 -22.73 -5.51
C THR A 402 -8.67 -22.83 -5.46
N GLY A 403 -8.11 -23.94 -4.98
CA GLY A 403 -6.67 -24.07 -4.80
C GLY A 403 -6.22 -25.15 -3.83
N VAL A 404 -4.93 -25.13 -3.48
CA VAL A 404 -4.31 -26.06 -2.52
C VAL A 404 -4.22 -25.40 -1.15
N THR A 405 -4.81 -26.03 -0.14
CA THR A 405 -4.73 -25.59 1.26
C THR A 405 -3.76 -26.47 2.03
N PHE A 406 -2.74 -25.88 2.64
CA PHE A 406 -1.80 -26.52 3.54
C PHE A 406 -2.33 -26.50 4.97
N THR A 407 -2.11 -27.56 5.71
CA THR A 407 -2.57 -27.70 7.10
C THR A 407 -1.47 -28.26 7.98
N GLY A 408 -1.61 -28.11 9.30
CA GLY A 408 -0.73 -28.74 10.27
C GLY A 408 0.75 -28.36 10.11
N SER A 409 1.64 -29.35 10.19
CA SER A 409 3.08 -29.15 10.14
C SER A 409 3.59 -28.54 8.83
N ALA A 410 2.94 -28.85 7.69
CA ALA A 410 3.30 -28.21 6.42
C ALA A 410 2.94 -26.72 6.44
N CYS A 411 1.75 -26.34 6.91
CA CYS A 411 1.37 -24.94 7.07
C CYS A 411 2.32 -24.20 8.03
N ALA A 412 2.62 -24.79 9.19
CA ALA A 412 3.58 -24.22 10.14
C ALA A 412 4.98 -24.04 9.52
N LYS A 413 5.42 -24.99 8.67
CA LYS A 413 6.65 -24.86 7.91
C LYS A 413 6.56 -23.68 6.95
N LEU A 414 5.51 -23.55 6.14
CA LEU A 414 5.33 -22.41 5.24
C LEU A 414 5.27 -21.06 5.97
N GLU A 415 4.59 -20.98 7.11
CA GLU A 415 4.53 -19.80 7.98
C GLU A 415 5.90 -19.41 8.54
N SER A 416 6.80 -20.38 8.71
CA SER A 416 8.18 -20.17 9.14
C SER A 416 9.10 -19.67 8.02
N SER A 417 8.68 -19.70 6.75
CA SER A 417 9.49 -19.25 5.61
C SER A 417 9.90 -17.79 5.74
N ARG A 418 11.17 -17.50 5.44
CA ARG A 418 11.75 -16.15 5.43
C ARG A 418 12.67 -16.00 4.20
N PRO A 419 12.92 -14.81 3.64
CA PRO A 419 13.83 -14.67 2.49
C PRO A 419 15.26 -15.16 2.73
N GLU A 420 15.76 -15.11 3.96
CA GLU A 420 17.05 -15.66 4.36
C GLU A 420 17.06 -17.20 4.48
N ALA A 421 15.88 -17.83 4.59
CA ALA A 421 15.68 -19.27 4.64
C ALA A 421 14.38 -19.62 3.88
N PRO A 422 14.35 -19.44 2.55
CA PRO A 422 13.13 -19.50 1.78
C PRO A 422 12.65 -20.94 1.69
N ILE A 423 11.37 -21.17 1.95
CA ILE A 423 10.73 -22.43 1.65
C ILE A 423 10.11 -22.32 0.26
N SER A 424 10.48 -23.27 -0.59
CA SER A 424 9.96 -23.33 -1.95
C SER A 424 8.77 -24.27 -2.00
N VAL A 425 7.65 -23.79 -2.54
CA VAL A 425 6.49 -24.63 -2.82
C VAL A 425 6.27 -24.71 -4.31
N GLU A 426 6.08 -25.93 -4.79
CA GLU A 426 5.78 -26.19 -6.19
C GLU A 426 4.49 -27.01 -6.29
N VAL A 427 3.50 -26.49 -7.03
CA VAL A 427 2.24 -27.19 -7.30
C VAL A 427 2.18 -27.54 -8.79
N ARG A 428 2.18 -28.83 -9.10
CA ARG A 428 2.03 -29.37 -10.46
C ARG A 428 0.65 -29.98 -10.60
N ALA A 429 -0.18 -29.44 -11.49
CA ALA A 429 -1.47 -30.03 -11.85
C ALA A 429 -1.38 -30.66 -13.24
N ILE A 430 -1.83 -31.92 -13.36
CA ILE A 430 -1.91 -32.66 -14.62
C ILE A 430 -3.36 -32.58 -15.11
N ARG A 431 -3.55 -32.25 -16.39
CA ARG A 431 -4.87 -32.33 -17.04
C ARG A 431 -4.79 -33.32 -18.19
N GLN A 432 -5.82 -34.16 -18.33
CA GLN A 432 -6.17 -34.74 -19.62
C GLN A 432 -6.91 -33.66 -20.42
N LEU A 433 -6.49 -33.43 -21.66
CA LEU A 433 -7.24 -32.60 -22.61
C LEU A 433 -8.47 -33.35 -23.11
#